data_AF-X1DEM8-F1
#
_entry.id   AF-X1DEM8-F1
#
_cell.length_a   1.000
_cell.length_b   1.000
_cell.length_c   1.000
_cell.angle_alpha   90.00
_cell.angle_beta   90.00
_cell.angle_gamma   90.00
#
_symmetry.space_group_name_H-M   'P 1'
#
loop_
_entity.id
_entity.type
_entity.pdbx_description
1 polymer ?
#
loop_
_entity_poly.entity_id
_entity_poly.type
_entity_poly.pdbx_seq_one_letter_code
_entity_poly.pdbx_strand_id
1 'polypeptide(L)'
;FEPGYYSSDLRFALNFNKLKVETFAGATYPAPDSSLGYYRCGLLFYASEESVEFMAQAGIPQWSPVNDQFNMSLFYLLFEPRVRIGFLSVIPTFFWRPGYYSQQSTDEQAFDVNLNLLLGGTAATKVRGGLESNFSYQTESGGTTVSEFRIRLSPYLQSLTSGVIWEIRVNGKLWHSYSDLIECFLSAKAEF
;
A
#
# COMPACT_ATOMS: atom_id res chain seq x y z
N PHE A 1 -10.78 -26.31 -27.76
CA PHE A 1 -9.56 -25.98 -27.02
C PHE A 1 -9.65 -24.53 -26.63
N GLU A 2 -9.69 -24.22 -25.34
CA GLU A 2 -9.58 -22.85 -24.89
C GLU A 2 -8.11 -22.42 -24.99
N PRO A 3 -7.81 -21.22 -25.51
CA PRO A 3 -6.45 -20.71 -25.52
C PRO A 3 -5.96 -20.50 -24.08
N GLY A 4 -4.74 -20.95 -23.79
CA GLY A 4 -4.11 -20.73 -22.48
C GLY A 4 -3.66 -19.29 -22.29
N TYR A 5 -3.65 -18.82 -21.04
CA TYR A 5 -3.11 -17.53 -20.63
C TYR A 5 -1.73 -17.73 -20.00
N TYR A 6 -0.71 -17.01 -20.47
CA TYR A 6 0.65 -17.09 -19.96
C TYR A 6 1.06 -15.76 -19.34
N SER A 7 1.87 -15.80 -18.30
CA SER A 7 2.42 -14.61 -17.65
C SER A 7 3.91 -14.83 -17.37
N SER A 8 4.71 -13.81 -17.66
CA SER A 8 6.16 -13.81 -17.44
C SER A 8 6.56 -12.55 -16.70
N ASP A 9 7.32 -12.69 -15.62
CA ASP A 9 7.86 -11.59 -14.83
C ASP A 9 9.37 -11.70 -14.67
N LEU A 10 10.04 -10.55 -14.77
CA LEU A 10 11.43 -10.37 -14.42
C LEU A 10 11.51 -9.40 -13.24
N ARG A 11 12.24 -9.82 -12.20
CA ARG A 11 12.46 -9.01 -10.99
C ARG A 11 13.95 -8.88 -10.76
N PHE A 12 14.39 -7.67 -10.44
CA PHE A 12 15.76 -7.35 -10.10
C PHE A 12 15.78 -6.60 -8.77
N ALA A 13 16.66 -7.02 -7.86
CA ALA A 13 16.77 -6.42 -6.53
C ALA A 13 18.23 -6.25 -6.12
N LEU A 14 18.56 -5.04 -5.65
CA LEU A 14 19.81 -4.69 -5.01
C LEU A 14 19.53 -4.41 -3.53
N ASN A 15 20.21 -5.13 -2.65
CA ASN A 15 20.03 -5.04 -1.21
C ASN A 15 21.36 -4.70 -0.53
N PHE A 16 21.55 -3.44 -0.19
CA PHE A 16 22.63 -2.95 0.66
C PHE A 16 22.09 -2.65 2.07
N ASN A 17 22.98 -2.49 3.05
CA ASN A 17 22.59 -2.29 4.46
C ASN A 17 21.65 -1.10 4.68
N LYS A 18 21.83 -0.01 3.94
CA LYS A 18 21.09 1.25 4.08
C LYS A 18 20.26 1.63 2.85
N LEU A 19 20.34 0.84 1.79
CA LEU A 19 19.74 1.14 0.49
C LEU A 19 19.22 -0.15 -0.12
N LYS A 20 17.95 -0.17 -0.50
CA LYS A 20 17.37 -1.25 -1.29
C LYS A 20 16.71 -0.65 -2.51
N VAL A 21 16.97 -1.25 -3.66
CA VAL A 21 16.33 -0.88 -4.92
C VAL A 21 15.84 -2.15 -5.57
N GLU A 22 14.56 -2.17 -5.90
CA GLU A 22 13.96 -3.30 -6.58
C GLU A 22 13.16 -2.79 -7.77
N THR A 23 13.24 -3.48 -8.88
CA THR A 23 12.39 -3.23 -10.04
C THR A 23 11.83 -4.54 -10.57
N PHE A 24 10.65 -4.46 -11.16
CA PHE A 24 10.07 -5.58 -11.88
C PHE A 24 9.45 -5.10 -13.19
N ALA A 25 9.39 -6.00 -14.15
CA ALA A 25 8.64 -5.85 -15.39
C ALA A 25 8.04 -7.20 -15.75
N GLY A 26 6.80 -7.20 -16.24
CA GLY A 26 6.10 -8.41 -16.59
C GLY A 26 5.07 -8.20 -17.68
N ALA A 27 4.67 -9.29 -18.31
CA ALA A 27 3.65 -9.30 -19.35
C ALA A 27 2.77 -10.55 -19.23
N THR A 28 1.48 -10.38 -19.55
CA THR A 28 0.51 -11.47 -19.69
C THR A 28 0.05 -11.53 -21.14
N TYR A 29 0.17 -12.69 -21.78
CA TYR A 29 -0.19 -12.92 -23.18
C TYR A 29 -0.67 -14.37 -23.42
N PRO A 30 -1.65 -14.59 -24.32
CA PRO A 30 -2.62 -13.60 -24.81
C PRO A 30 -3.48 -13.04 -23.66
N ALA A 31 -4.12 -11.88 -23.83
CA ALA A 31 -5.08 -11.35 -22.85
C ALA A 31 -6.51 -11.40 -23.43
N PRO A 32 -7.57 -11.55 -22.60
CA PRO A 32 -8.94 -11.74 -23.08
C PRO A 32 -9.45 -10.59 -23.97
N ASP A 33 -9.03 -9.37 -23.68
CA ASP A 33 -9.51 -8.14 -24.32
C ASP A 33 -8.39 -7.32 -25.00
N SER A 34 -7.13 -7.78 -24.95
CA SER A 34 -5.97 -7.07 -25.51
C SER A 34 -5.16 -7.99 -26.42
N SER A 35 -5.13 -7.67 -27.71
CA SER A 35 -4.37 -8.41 -28.73
C SER A 35 -2.84 -8.35 -28.52
N LEU A 36 -2.36 -7.35 -27.77
CA LEU A 36 -0.95 -7.18 -27.42
C LEU A 36 -0.62 -7.62 -25.99
N GLY A 37 -1.60 -8.13 -25.24
CA GLY A 37 -1.45 -8.53 -23.85
C GLY A 37 -1.53 -7.38 -22.85
N TYR A 38 -1.23 -7.68 -21.59
CA TYR A 38 -1.10 -6.71 -20.51
C TYR A 38 0.35 -6.59 -20.07
N TYR A 39 0.78 -5.37 -19.76
CA TYR A 39 2.13 -5.08 -19.28
C TYR A 39 2.07 -4.51 -17.87
N ARG A 40 3.08 -4.82 -17.06
CA ARG A 40 3.23 -4.29 -15.70
C ARG A 40 4.68 -4.00 -15.42
N CYS A 41 4.93 -2.98 -14.63
CA CYS A 41 6.28 -2.67 -14.16
C CYS A 41 6.23 -1.87 -12.88
N GLY A 42 7.36 -1.84 -12.16
CA GLY A 42 7.47 -1.00 -10.99
C GLY A 42 8.88 -0.88 -10.48
N LEU A 43 9.04 0.08 -9.57
CA LEU A 43 10.25 0.39 -8.84
C LEU A 43 9.87 0.53 -7.37
N LEU A 44 10.67 -0.07 -6.51
CA LEU A 44 10.71 0.16 -5.09
C LEU A 44 12.09 0.70 -4.74
N PHE A 45 12.10 1.80 -4.00
CA PHE A 45 13.28 2.41 -3.44
C PHE A 45 13.11 2.49 -1.94
N TYR A 46 14.12 2.05 -1.20
CA TYR A 46 14.19 2.19 0.23
C TYR A 46 15.56 2.72 0.63
N ALA A 47 15.60 3.72 1.48
CA ALA A 47 16.82 4.22 2.09
C ALA A 47 16.63 4.40 3.60
N SER A 48 17.67 4.16 4.38
CA SER A 48 17.64 4.31 5.83
C SER A 48 18.93 4.93 6.35
N GLU A 49 18.81 5.96 7.17
CA GLU A 49 19.91 6.61 7.88
C GLU A 49 19.48 6.91 9.31
N GLU A 50 20.09 6.22 10.28
CA GLU A 50 19.84 6.35 11.73
C GLU A 50 18.35 6.43 12.11
N SER A 51 17.83 7.65 12.23
CA SER A 51 16.48 7.95 12.69
C SER A 51 15.50 8.27 11.56
N VAL A 52 15.95 8.23 10.31
CA VAL A 52 15.16 8.53 9.12
C VAL A 52 15.17 7.34 8.18
N GLU A 53 13.99 6.86 7.83
CA GLU A 53 13.81 5.88 6.75
C GLU A 53 12.94 6.50 5.68
N PHE A 54 13.08 5.98 4.47
CA PHE A 54 12.41 6.49 3.30
C PHE A 54 12.03 5.31 2.43
N MET A 55 10.75 5.17 2.10
CA MET A 55 10.27 4.21 1.12
C MET A 55 9.50 4.96 0.04
N ALA A 56 9.82 4.66 -1.22
CA ALA A 56 9.05 5.11 -2.37
C ALA A 56 8.79 3.93 -3.28
N GLN A 57 7.59 3.85 -3.84
CA GLN A 57 7.25 2.88 -4.87
C GLN A 57 6.48 3.57 -5.98
N ALA A 58 6.77 3.22 -7.22
CA ALA A 58 6.02 3.73 -8.36
C ALA A 58 5.97 2.66 -9.44
N GLY A 59 4.87 2.62 -10.19
CA GLY A 59 4.75 1.63 -11.26
C GLY A 59 3.38 1.64 -11.91
N ILE A 60 3.21 0.68 -12.82
CA ILE A 60 1.99 0.43 -13.57
C ILE A 60 1.57 -1.01 -13.24
N PRO A 61 0.41 -1.21 -12.57
CA PRO A 61 -0.02 -2.54 -12.15
C PRO A 61 -0.56 -3.36 -13.34
N GLN A 62 -1.19 -2.68 -14.31
CA GLN A 62 -1.67 -3.23 -15.57
C GLN A 62 -1.76 -2.11 -16.61
N TRP A 63 -1.28 -2.37 -17.82
CA TRP A 63 -1.47 -1.53 -19.00
C TRP A 63 -1.77 -2.39 -20.22
N SER A 64 -2.89 -2.10 -20.88
CA SER A 64 -3.27 -2.60 -22.20
C SER A 64 -2.94 -1.56 -23.26
N PRO A 65 -1.92 -1.77 -24.12
CA PRO A 65 -1.51 -0.77 -25.12
C PRO A 65 -2.59 -0.45 -26.16
N VAL A 66 -3.58 -1.34 -26.32
CA VAL A 66 -4.66 -1.20 -27.31
C VAL A 66 -5.86 -0.49 -26.70
N ASN A 67 -6.17 -0.76 -25.43
CA ASN A 67 -7.42 -0.28 -24.80
C ASN A 67 -7.21 0.92 -23.89
N ASP A 68 -6.00 1.09 -23.33
CA ASP A 68 -5.75 2.11 -22.32
C ASP A 68 -5.02 3.32 -22.91
N GLN A 69 -5.59 4.51 -22.68
CA GLN A 69 -4.86 5.75 -22.92
C GLN A 69 -3.78 5.93 -21.86
N PHE A 70 -2.53 6.13 -22.29
CA PHE A 70 -1.41 6.32 -21.37
C PHE A 70 -1.54 7.64 -20.59
N ASN A 71 -1.93 7.56 -19.31
CA ASN A 71 -2.15 8.72 -18.44
C ASN A 71 -1.92 8.37 -16.95
N MET A 72 -2.12 9.34 -16.03
CA MET A 72 -1.82 9.17 -14.61
C MET A 72 -2.68 8.12 -13.87
N SER A 73 -3.85 7.75 -14.40
CA SER A 73 -4.69 6.70 -13.81
C SER A 73 -4.05 5.30 -13.82
N LEU A 74 -3.09 5.09 -14.73
CA LEU A 74 -2.34 3.83 -14.85
C LEU A 74 -1.28 3.66 -13.77
N PHE A 75 -0.88 4.75 -13.11
CA PHE A 75 0.25 4.72 -12.20
C PHE A 75 -0.22 4.55 -10.76
N TYR A 76 0.51 3.74 -10.00
CA TYR A 76 0.51 3.87 -8.55
C TYR A 76 1.75 4.64 -8.11
N LEU A 77 1.62 5.41 -7.04
CA LEU A 77 2.73 6.08 -6.38
C LEU A 77 2.55 5.94 -4.87
N LEU A 78 3.55 5.40 -4.18
CA LEU A 78 3.61 5.33 -2.74
C LEU A 78 4.85 6.09 -2.26
N PHE A 79 4.68 6.90 -1.23
CA PHE A 79 5.77 7.64 -0.60
C PHE A 79 5.58 7.62 0.92
N GLU A 80 6.58 7.14 1.64
CA GLU A 80 6.51 6.93 3.08
C GLU A 80 7.86 7.27 3.74
N PRO A 81 8.06 8.54 4.16
CA PRO A 81 9.16 8.88 5.03
C PRO A 81 8.79 8.47 6.45
N ARG A 82 9.75 7.91 7.17
CA ARG A 82 9.61 7.53 8.58
C ARG A 82 10.64 8.32 9.38
N VAL A 83 10.19 8.99 10.42
CA VAL A 83 11.09 9.71 11.32
C VAL A 83 10.91 9.17 12.72
N ARG A 84 12.01 8.77 13.34
CA ARG A 84 12.08 8.31 14.72
C ARG A 84 12.62 9.42 15.61
N ILE A 85 11.89 9.73 16.67
CA ILE A 85 12.25 10.75 17.67
C ILE A 85 12.16 10.08 19.04
N GLY A 86 13.28 9.51 19.49
CA GLY A 86 13.33 8.75 20.73
C GLY A 86 12.42 7.52 20.70
N PHE A 87 11.37 7.53 21.53
CA PHE A 87 10.39 6.44 21.64
C PHE A 87 9.19 6.59 20.69
N LEU A 88 9.08 7.72 19.98
CA LEU A 88 8.01 7.99 19.03
C LEU A 88 8.53 7.82 17.61
N SER A 89 7.71 7.25 16.73
CA SER A 89 7.92 7.24 15.28
C SER A 89 6.73 7.87 14.59
N VAL A 90 7.00 8.77 13.65
CA VAL A 90 6.01 9.48 12.84
C VAL A 90 6.15 8.98 11.41
N ILE A 91 5.11 8.33 10.92
CA ILE A 91 5.12 7.61 9.64
C ILE A 91 3.93 8.09 8.81
N PRO A 92 4.08 9.22 8.08
CA PRO A 92 3.15 9.57 7.02
C PRO A 92 3.36 8.67 5.80
N THR A 93 2.28 8.19 5.20
CA THR A 93 2.25 7.45 3.95
C THR A 93 1.31 8.16 2.99
N PHE A 94 1.79 8.44 1.79
CA PHE A 94 0.99 9.00 0.72
C PHE A 94 0.90 7.94 -0.36
N PHE A 95 -0.32 7.64 -0.80
CA PHE A 95 -0.57 6.64 -1.81
C PHE A 95 -1.56 7.14 -2.84
N TRP A 96 -1.11 7.22 -4.08
CA TRP A 96 -1.95 7.40 -5.24
C TRP A 96 -2.39 6.03 -5.74
N ARG A 97 -3.68 5.73 -5.58
CA ARG A 97 -4.28 4.45 -5.91
C ARG A 97 -4.77 4.46 -7.36
N PRO A 98 -4.26 3.55 -8.22
CA PRO A 98 -4.71 3.43 -9.61
C PRO A 98 -6.09 2.77 -9.68
N GLY A 99 -6.79 2.97 -10.80
CA GLY A 99 -8.11 2.36 -11.06
C GLY A 99 -8.08 0.83 -11.25
N TYR A 100 -6.89 0.26 -11.44
CA TYR A 100 -6.66 -1.19 -11.41
C TYR A 100 -5.78 -1.54 -10.21
N TYR A 101 -6.35 -2.20 -9.20
CA TYR A 101 -5.67 -2.49 -7.93
C TYR A 101 -6.13 -3.84 -7.36
N SER A 102 -5.24 -4.53 -6.64
CA SER A 102 -5.51 -5.88 -6.10
C SER A 102 -5.94 -6.91 -7.16
N GLN A 103 -5.35 -6.83 -8.36
CA GLN A 103 -5.62 -7.74 -9.51
C GLN A 103 -7.06 -7.66 -10.06
N GLN A 104 -7.74 -6.53 -9.85
CA GLN A 104 -9.06 -6.29 -10.40
C GLN A 104 -9.21 -4.81 -10.82
N SER A 105 -10.05 -4.55 -11.82
CA SER A 105 -10.51 -3.18 -12.06
C SER A 105 -11.36 -2.78 -10.87
N THR A 106 -10.96 -1.72 -10.18
CA THR A 106 -11.78 -1.13 -9.12
C THR A 106 -12.63 0.00 -9.68
N ASP A 107 -12.23 0.61 -10.80
CA ASP A 107 -12.78 1.87 -11.30
C ASP A 107 -12.86 2.95 -10.19
N GLU A 108 -11.98 2.80 -9.21
CA GLU A 108 -11.83 3.64 -8.04
C GLU A 108 -10.41 4.20 -8.04
N GLN A 109 -10.30 5.50 -8.25
CA GLN A 109 -9.08 6.25 -8.04
C GLN A 109 -9.20 7.00 -6.72
N ALA A 110 -8.14 6.95 -5.91
CA ALA A 110 -8.11 7.61 -4.63
C ALA A 110 -6.71 8.11 -4.28
N PHE A 111 -6.67 9.23 -3.57
CA PHE A 111 -5.48 9.71 -2.88
C PHE A 111 -5.62 9.39 -1.40
N ASP A 112 -4.80 8.47 -0.91
CA ASP A 112 -4.75 8.04 0.47
C ASP A 112 -3.58 8.71 1.20
N VAL A 113 -3.88 9.30 2.35
CA VAL A 113 -2.90 9.77 3.31
C VAL A 113 -3.09 8.98 4.59
N ASN A 114 -2.11 8.17 4.96
CA ASN A 114 -2.06 7.51 6.25
C ASN A 114 -1.05 8.25 7.15
N LEU A 115 -1.39 8.47 8.41
CA LEU A 115 -0.47 8.96 9.42
C LEU A 115 -0.46 7.98 10.58
N ASN A 116 0.65 7.29 10.76
CA ASN A 116 0.85 6.39 11.89
C ASN A 116 1.81 7.02 12.91
N LEU A 117 1.30 7.22 14.12
CA LEU A 117 2.05 7.62 15.30
C LEU A 117 2.33 6.38 16.14
N LEU A 118 3.55 5.84 16.03
CA LEU A 118 3.95 4.62 16.71
C LEU A 118 4.79 4.94 17.96
N LEU A 119 4.40 4.39 19.10
CA LEU A 119 5.12 4.44 20.36
C LEU A 119 5.80 3.10 20.62
N GLY A 120 7.11 3.14 20.93
CA GLY A 120 7.95 1.97 21.14
C GLY A 120 8.67 1.51 19.87
N GLY A 121 8.97 0.21 19.76
CA GLY A 121 9.66 -0.33 18.58
C GLY A 121 11.17 -0.11 18.57
N THR A 122 11.77 0.15 19.74
CA THR A 122 13.21 -0.07 19.95
C THR A 122 13.45 -1.56 20.17
N ALA A 123 14.66 -2.06 19.85
CA ALA A 123 15.02 -3.47 20.06
C ALA A 123 14.77 -3.99 21.51
N ALA A 124 14.59 -3.08 22.47
CA ALA A 124 14.33 -3.38 23.87
C ALA A 124 12.84 -3.52 24.25
N THR A 125 11.89 -3.09 23.42
CA THR A 125 10.46 -3.02 23.81
C THR A 125 9.64 -4.16 23.20
N LYS A 126 9.12 -5.06 24.06
CA LYS A 126 8.24 -6.18 23.66
C LYS A 126 6.80 -5.76 23.37
N VAL A 127 6.40 -4.57 23.82
CA VAL A 127 5.07 -4.00 23.58
C VAL A 127 5.26 -2.67 22.87
N ARG A 128 4.48 -2.46 21.82
CA ARG A 128 4.43 -1.21 21.06
C ARG A 128 2.98 -0.91 20.72
N GLY A 129 2.64 0.34 20.50
CA GLY A 129 1.27 0.72 20.20
C GLY A 129 1.25 2.05 19.51
N GLY A 130 0.12 2.41 18.93
CA GLY A 130 0.07 3.63 18.16
C GLY A 130 -1.33 4.03 17.80
N LEU A 131 -1.38 5.13 17.06
CA LEU A 131 -2.59 5.68 16.50
C LEU A 131 -2.38 5.84 15.00
N GLU A 132 -3.21 5.16 14.21
CA GLU A 132 -3.18 5.27 12.77
C GLU A 132 -4.39 6.06 12.27
N SER A 133 -4.16 7.16 11.59
CA SER A 133 -5.19 7.96 10.94
C SER A 133 -5.12 7.75 9.44
N ASN A 134 -6.25 7.53 8.77
CA ASN A 134 -6.31 7.45 7.32
C ASN A 134 -7.32 8.48 6.78
N PHE A 135 -6.86 9.24 5.79
CA PHE A 135 -7.63 10.20 5.03
C PHE A 135 -7.61 9.73 3.58
N SER A 136 -8.76 9.33 3.05
CA SER A 136 -8.90 8.90 1.66
C SER A 136 -9.77 9.92 0.94
N TYR A 137 -9.22 10.51 -0.13
CA TYR A 137 -9.98 11.32 -1.07
C TYR A 137 -10.24 10.52 -2.34
N GLN A 138 -11.49 10.12 -2.56
CA GLN A 138 -11.88 9.33 -3.72
C GLN A 138 -12.30 10.27 -4.85
N THR A 139 -11.67 10.11 -6.01
CA THR A 139 -11.88 10.93 -7.21
C THR A 139 -12.74 10.23 -8.24
N GLU A 140 -12.78 8.89 -8.22
CA GLU A 140 -13.62 8.07 -9.10
C GLU A 140 -14.26 6.91 -8.32
N SER A 141 -15.49 6.57 -8.68
CA SER A 141 -16.22 5.41 -8.19
C SER A 141 -17.14 4.88 -9.29
N GLY A 142 -16.97 3.62 -9.68
CA GLY A 142 -17.75 3.00 -10.76
C GLY A 142 -17.66 3.76 -12.08
N GLY A 143 -16.48 4.30 -12.41
CA GLY A 143 -16.23 5.04 -13.64
C GLY A 143 -16.84 6.45 -13.68
N THR A 144 -17.40 6.94 -12.57
CA THR A 144 -17.93 8.30 -12.45
C THR A 144 -17.04 9.12 -11.53
N THR A 145 -16.78 10.39 -11.90
CA THR A 145 -16.07 11.32 -11.02
C THR A 145 -16.88 11.56 -9.76
N VAL A 146 -16.28 11.29 -8.61
CA VAL A 146 -16.85 11.55 -7.29
C VAL A 146 -15.92 12.46 -6.49
N SER A 147 -16.45 13.08 -5.45
CA SER A 147 -15.67 13.87 -4.50
C SER A 147 -16.07 13.43 -3.10
N GLU A 148 -15.53 12.29 -2.67
CA GLU A 148 -15.83 11.71 -1.38
C GLU A 148 -14.59 11.73 -0.48
N PHE A 149 -14.79 12.20 0.75
CA PHE A 149 -13.78 12.16 1.81
C PHE A 149 -14.13 11.04 2.78
N ARG A 150 -13.14 10.22 3.14
CA ARG A 150 -13.27 9.19 4.17
C ARG A 150 -12.17 9.38 5.21
N ILE A 151 -12.56 9.37 6.48
CA ILE A 151 -11.63 9.54 7.61
C ILE A 151 -11.77 8.35 8.55
N ARG A 152 -10.65 7.71 8.86
CA ARG A 152 -10.57 6.60 9.81
C ARG A 152 -9.53 6.90 10.87
N LEU A 153 -9.80 6.48 12.10
CA LEU A 153 -8.88 6.58 13.22
C LEU A 153 -8.78 5.22 13.90
N SER A 154 -7.57 4.71 14.04
CA SER A 154 -7.33 3.33 14.42
C SER A 154 -6.26 3.23 15.50
N PRO A 155 -6.60 3.35 16.79
CA PRO A 155 -5.70 2.98 17.87
C PRO A 155 -5.38 1.48 17.79
N TYR A 156 -4.12 1.14 18.06
CA TYR A 156 -3.68 -0.25 18.10
C TYR A 156 -2.63 -0.49 19.18
N LEU A 157 -2.57 -1.73 19.65
CA LEU A 157 -1.56 -2.24 20.55
C LEU A 157 -1.00 -3.54 19.96
N GLN A 158 0.32 -3.67 19.99
CA GLN A 158 1.05 -4.84 19.55
C GLN A 158 1.92 -5.39 20.68
N SER A 159 1.96 -6.72 20.80
CA SER A 159 2.80 -7.43 21.76
C SER A 159 3.58 -8.54 21.06
N LEU A 160 4.87 -8.63 21.34
CA LEU A 160 5.75 -9.66 20.82
C LEU A 160 5.98 -10.75 21.87
N THR A 161 5.54 -11.96 21.56
CA THR A 161 5.73 -13.14 22.41
C THR A 161 6.25 -14.31 21.56
N SER A 162 7.41 -14.87 21.91
CA SER A 162 7.93 -16.11 21.31
C SER A 162 7.90 -16.13 19.76
N GLY A 163 8.32 -15.03 19.12
CA GLY A 163 8.32 -14.91 17.66
C GLY A 163 6.94 -14.69 17.03
N VAL A 164 5.92 -14.34 17.82
CA VAL A 164 4.59 -13.97 17.35
C VAL A 164 4.26 -12.55 17.77
N ILE A 165 3.89 -11.73 16.80
CA ILE A 165 3.35 -10.38 16.96
C ILE A 165 1.83 -10.50 17.04
N TRP A 166 1.30 -10.25 18.22
CA TRP A 166 -0.13 -10.07 18.45
C TRP A 166 -0.48 -8.60 18.24
N GLU A 167 -1.57 -8.31 17.54
CA GLU A 167 -2.09 -6.95 17.35
C GLU A 167 -3.57 -6.91 17.69
N ILE A 168 -3.94 -5.97 18.55
CA ILE A 168 -5.33 -5.56 18.77
C ILE A 168 -5.48 -4.17 18.16
N ARG A 169 -6.47 -3.98 17.29
CA ARG A 169 -6.75 -2.71 16.62
C ARG A 169 -8.24 -2.41 16.68
N VAL A 170 -8.59 -1.15 16.90
CA VAL A 170 -9.98 -0.68 16.84
C VAL A 170 -10.05 0.38 15.76
N ASN A 171 -10.78 0.12 14.68
CA ASN A 171 -10.97 1.06 13.58
C ASN A 171 -12.26 1.85 13.80
N GLY A 172 -12.13 3.16 13.99
CA GLY A 172 -13.25 4.10 14.00
C GLY A 172 -13.43 4.74 12.62
N LYS A 173 -14.61 4.59 12.01
CA LYS A 173 -15.01 5.36 10.81
C LYS A 173 -15.61 6.69 11.28
N LEU A 174 -14.89 7.79 11.08
CA LEU A 174 -15.29 9.10 11.60
C LEU A 174 -16.18 9.88 10.63
N TRP A 175 -16.11 9.59 9.34
CA TRP A 175 -16.87 10.28 8.31
C TRP A 175 -17.19 9.36 7.12
N HIS A 176 -18.34 9.60 6.48
CA HIS A 176 -18.92 8.95 5.28
C HIS A 176 -19.90 7.76 5.48
N SER A 177 -19.92 7.04 6.61
CA SER A 177 -20.99 6.05 6.89
C SER A 177 -21.21 5.80 8.37
N TYR A 178 -22.47 5.81 8.81
CA TYR A 178 -22.90 5.56 10.20
C TYR A 178 -23.29 4.10 10.46
N SER A 179 -23.31 3.23 9.45
CA SER A 179 -23.75 1.84 9.62
C SER A 179 -22.78 0.99 10.43
N ASP A 180 -21.47 1.31 10.35
CA ASP A 180 -20.39 0.54 10.96
C ASP A 180 -19.31 1.49 11.50
N LEU A 181 -19.63 2.16 12.62
CA LEU A 181 -18.78 3.19 13.21
C LEU A 181 -17.47 2.64 13.80
N ILE A 182 -17.51 1.41 14.32
CA ILE A 182 -16.39 0.80 15.05
C ILE A 182 -16.22 -0.65 14.60
N GLU A 183 -14.99 -1.03 14.28
CA GLU A 183 -14.62 -2.40 13.94
C GLU A 183 -13.38 -2.82 14.74
N CYS A 184 -13.42 -3.99 15.36
CA CYS A 184 -12.32 -4.49 16.21
C CYS A 184 -11.62 -5.66 15.52
N PHE A 185 -10.29 -5.62 15.47
CA PHE A 185 -9.45 -6.63 14.88
C PHE A 185 -8.50 -7.22 15.90
N LEU A 186 -8.34 -8.53 15.85
CA LEU A 186 -7.25 -9.26 16.49
C LEU A 186 -6.46 -9.97 15.38
N SER A 187 -5.16 -9.72 15.30
CA SER A 187 -4.29 -10.41 14.34
C SER A 187 -3.07 -11.02 15.03
N ALA A 188 -2.58 -12.12 14.46
CA ALA A 188 -1.36 -12.80 14.88
C ALA A 188 -0.47 -12.98 13.65
N LYS A 189 0.77 -12.50 13.72
CA LYS A 189 1.77 -12.60 12.65
C LYS A 189 3.04 -13.19 13.23
N ALA A 190 3.69 -14.10 12.50
CA ALA A 190 4.99 -14.59 12.92
C ALA A 190 6.10 -13.57 12.56
N GLU A 191 7.08 -13.46 13.46
CA GLU A 191 8.29 -12.67 13.33
C GLU A 191 9.34 -13.55 12.65
N PHE A 192 9.70 -13.21 11.41
CA PHE A 192 10.73 -13.90 10.63
C PHE A 192 11.81 -12.91 10.20
#